data_AF-A0A2R4TF49-F1
#
_entry.id   AF-A0A2R4TF49-F1
#
_cell.length_a   1.000
_cell.length_b   1.000
_cell.length_c   1.000
_cell.angle_alpha   90.00
_cell.angle_beta   90.00
_cell.angle_gamma   90.00
#
_symmetry.space_group_name_H-M   'P 1'
#
loop_
_entity.id
_entity.type
_entity.pdbx_description
1 polymer ?
#
loop_
_entity_poly.entity_id
_entity_poly.type
_entity_poly.pdbx_seq_one_letter_code
_entity_poly.pdbx_strand_id
1 'polypeptide(L)'
;MVETVLPGLLFVSIFTVNKDLHISAIAALAVSLLLVAVRLIRRDTVKHAFSGVFGVAFGVVFAMMTGNAKDFYLPGMLYTLGLAVAYIATTIAGVPLIGLILGPVFKENLSWRTRNPGRKKAYAKASWAWGLILLAKCAILFPLYWWADTAQLGWVLVALKIPPFLLAVYLTWVFLAKAPAPIDVFAEMEAQEQAEKERERTAERFGEAMEPLVDETVQSVADGPAKHRKP
;
A
#
# COMPACT_ATOMS: atom_id res chain seq x y z
N MET A 1 -5.06 1.09 -17.99
CA MET A 1 -3.80 0.56 -18.58
C MET A 1 -3.55 1.14 -19.97
N VAL A 2 -4.52 1.10 -20.90
CA VAL A 2 -4.40 1.75 -22.22
C VAL A 2 -4.12 3.27 -22.08
N GLU A 3 -4.81 3.95 -21.17
CA GLU A 3 -4.71 5.40 -20.90
C GLU A 3 -3.37 5.85 -20.30
N THR A 4 -2.67 4.98 -19.57
CA THR A 4 -1.38 5.32 -18.92
C THR A 4 -0.19 5.17 -19.85
N VAL A 5 -0.37 4.43 -20.95
CA VAL A 5 0.68 4.17 -21.95
C VAL A 5 0.48 5.08 -23.17
N LEU A 6 -0.77 5.43 -23.48
CA LEU A 6 -1.15 6.24 -24.65
C LEU A 6 -0.37 7.57 -24.77
N PRO A 7 -0.26 8.41 -23.73
CA PRO A 7 0.39 9.71 -23.88
C PRO A 7 1.90 9.61 -24.07
N GLY A 8 2.52 8.63 -23.42
CA GLY A 8 3.94 8.32 -23.62
C GLY A 8 4.20 7.80 -25.04
N LEU A 9 3.35 6.91 -25.56
CA LEU A 9 3.41 6.45 -26.95
C LEU A 9 3.21 7.60 -27.94
N LEU A 10 2.22 8.46 -27.72
CA LEU A 10 1.91 9.60 -28.59
C LEU A 10 3.04 10.62 -28.64
N PHE A 11 3.59 11.01 -27.48
CA PHE A 11 4.76 11.88 -27.40
C PHE A 11 5.89 11.36 -28.28
N VAL A 12 6.17 10.07 -28.12
CA VAL A 12 7.27 9.39 -28.76
C VAL A 12 7.06 9.25 -30.27
N SER A 13 5.85 8.93 -30.71
CA SER A 13 5.50 8.84 -32.13
C SER A 13 5.63 10.20 -32.82
N ILE A 14 5.14 11.28 -32.20
CA ILE A 14 5.21 12.65 -32.77
C ILE A 14 6.66 13.13 -32.80
N PHE A 15 7.43 12.89 -31.73
CA PHE A 15 8.82 13.33 -31.65
C PHE A 15 9.73 12.60 -32.64
N THR A 16 9.46 11.32 -32.92
CA THR A 16 10.23 10.53 -33.89
C THR A 16 10.12 11.09 -35.31
N VAL A 17 8.99 11.72 -35.65
CA VAL A 17 8.75 12.31 -36.97
C VAL A 17 9.24 13.75 -37.04
N ASN A 18 8.87 14.59 -36.06
CA ASN A 18 9.12 16.03 -36.14
C ASN A 18 10.47 16.48 -35.54
N LYS A 19 11.09 15.67 -34.67
CA LYS A 19 12.26 16.03 -33.85
C LYS A 19 12.14 17.32 -33.03
N ASP A 20 10.97 17.96 -33.05
CA ASP A 20 10.68 19.18 -32.33
C ASP A 20 10.08 18.85 -30.97
N LEU A 21 10.84 19.18 -29.94
CA LEU A 21 10.52 18.89 -28.56
C LEU A 21 9.30 19.68 -28.09
N HIS A 22 9.23 20.97 -28.42
CA HIS A 22 8.21 21.85 -27.88
C HIS A 22 6.83 21.42 -28.39
N ILE A 23 6.73 21.11 -29.68
CA ILE A 23 5.47 20.65 -30.29
C ILE A 23 5.08 19.27 -29.75
N SER A 24 6.03 18.34 -29.67
CA SER A 24 5.74 16.97 -29.23
C SER A 24 5.35 16.91 -27.76
N ALA A 25 6.04 17.69 -26.91
CA ALA A 25 5.74 17.79 -25.48
C ALA A 25 4.37 18.44 -25.26
N ILE A 26 4.10 19.59 -25.90
CA ILE A 26 2.80 20.28 -25.79
C ILE A 26 1.66 19.39 -26.29
N ALA A 27 1.85 18.66 -27.40
CA ALA A 27 0.84 17.74 -27.92
C ALA A 27 0.54 16.57 -26.97
N ALA A 28 1.58 15.93 -26.41
CA ALA A 28 1.40 14.85 -25.45
C ALA A 28 0.78 15.32 -24.13
N LEU A 29 1.12 16.55 -23.71
CA LEU A 29 0.55 17.21 -22.54
C LEU A 29 -0.93 17.55 -22.78
N ALA A 30 -1.26 18.12 -23.94
CA ALA A 30 -2.62 18.45 -24.34
C ALA A 30 -3.50 17.20 -24.44
N VAL A 31 -3.00 16.10 -25.00
CA VAL A 31 -3.73 14.83 -25.06
C VAL A 31 -3.87 14.18 -23.68
N SER A 32 -2.84 14.26 -22.83
CA SER A 32 -2.94 13.81 -21.43
C SER A 32 -4.01 14.60 -20.67
N LEU A 33 -4.00 15.93 -20.82
CA LEU A 33 -4.98 16.82 -20.20
C LEU A 33 -6.39 16.58 -20.75
N LEU A 34 -6.54 16.32 -22.05
CA LEU A 34 -7.82 15.95 -22.68
C LEU A 34 -8.35 14.62 -22.14
N LEU A 35 -7.51 13.59 -22.03
CA LEU A 35 -7.90 12.30 -21.47
C LEU A 35 -8.30 12.43 -19.99
N VAL A 36 -7.58 13.26 -19.23
CA VAL A 36 -7.94 13.57 -17.84
C VAL A 36 -9.24 14.38 -17.77
N ALA A 37 -9.45 15.36 -18.65
CA ALA A 37 -10.67 16.16 -18.71
C ALA A 37 -11.90 15.31 -19.07
N VAL A 38 -11.78 14.42 -20.06
CA VAL A 38 -12.81 13.43 -20.41
C VAL A 38 -13.12 12.53 -19.20
N ARG A 39 -12.11 12.14 -18.43
CA ARG A 39 -12.28 11.34 -17.21
C ARG A 39 -12.97 12.11 -16.09
N LEU A 40 -12.66 13.41 -15.94
CA LEU A 40 -13.31 14.32 -14.99
C LEU A 40 -14.80 14.49 -15.33
N ILE A 41 -15.11 14.66 -16.62
CA ILE A 41 -16.48 14.76 -17.15
C ILE A 41 -17.24 13.43 -16.94
N ARG A 42 -16.56 12.28 -17.10
CA ARG A 42 -17.13 10.95 -16.86
C ARG A 42 -17.32 10.58 -15.38
N ARG A 43 -16.89 11.41 -14.43
CA ARG A 43 -16.94 11.16 -12.97
C ARG A 43 -16.30 9.83 -12.52
N ASP A 44 -15.36 9.30 -13.29
CA ASP A 44 -14.54 8.16 -12.85
C ASP A 44 -13.57 8.60 -11.74
N THR A 45 -13.29 7.71 -10.77
CA THR A 45 -12.51 7.98 -9.54
C THR A 45 -11.37 8.99 -9.74
N VAL A 46 -11.66 10.22 -9.35
CA VAL A 46 -10.87 11.44 -9.62
C VAL A 46 -9.48 11.39 -8.97
N LYS A 47 -9.31 10.57 -7.92
CA LYS A 47 -8.07 10.42 -7.14
C LYS A 47 -6.85 9.97 -7.96
N HIS A 48 -7.04 9.13 -9.00
CA HIS A 48 -5.93 8.66 -9.85
C HIS A 48 -5.59 9.59 -11.00
N ALA A 49 -6.53 10.42 -11.45
CA ALA A 49 -6.32 11.37 -12.53
C ALA A 49 -5.46 12.56 -12.06
N PHE A 50 -5.65 13.01 -10.82
CA PHE A 50 -4.87 14.10 -10.24
C PHE A 50 -3.38 13.77 -10.14
N SER A 51 -3.00 12.58 -9.67
CA SER A 51 -1.57 12.24 -9.51
C SER A 51 -0.82 12.27 -10.85
N GLY A 52 -1.48 11.94 -11.96
CA GLY A 52 -0.90 12.00 -13.30
C GLY A 52 -0.65 13.43 -13.77
N VAL A 53 -1.63 14.32 -13.60
CA VAL A 53 -1.50 15.75 -13.95
C VAL A 53 -0.44 16.43 -13.08
N PHE A 54 -0.44 16.16 -11.77
CA PHE A 54 0.58 16.70 -10.87
C PHE A 54 1.99 16.26 -11.25
N GLY A 55 2.18 14.99 -11.60
CA GLY A 55 3.48 14.49 -12.05
C GLY A 55 3.97 15.15 -13.33
N VAL A 56 3.08 15.34 -14.32
CA VAL A 56 3.39 16.03 -15.57
C VAL A 56 3.70 17.51 -15.32
N ALA A 57 2.91 18.20 -14.51
CA ALA A 57 3.14 19.59 -14.15
C ALA A 57 4.52 19.78 -13.49
N PHE A 58 4.88 18.91 -12.53
CA PHE A 58 6.20 18.93 -11.91
C PHE A 58 7.34 18.72 -12.91
N GLY A 59 7.17 17.78 -13.85
CA GLY A 59 8.15 17.55 -14.91
C GLY A 59 8.33 18.78 -15.81
N VAL A 60 7.23 19.41 -16.23
CA VAL A 60 7.29 20.63 -17.07
C VAL A 60 8.00 21.76 -16.33
N VAL A 61 7.66 22.00 -15.06
CA VAL A 61 8.31 23.04 -14.25
C VAL A 61 9.82 22.82 -14.20
N PHE A 62 10.27 21.59 -13.93
CA PHE A 62 11.70 21.27 -13.91
C PHE A 62 12.38 21.51 -15.26
N ALA A 63 11.79 21.03 -16.36
CA ALA A 63 12.34 21.24 -17.70
C ALA A 63 12.41 22.72 -18.09
N MET A 64 11.40 23.51 -17.71
CA MET A 64 11.36 24.95 -17.98
C MET A 64 12.40 25.72 -17.15
N MET A 65 12.61 25.33 -15.89
CA MET A 65 13.60 25.98 -15.03
C MET A 65 15.04 25.77 -15.50
N THR A 66 15.33 24.61 -16.08
CA THR A 66 16.69 24.24 -16.49
C THR A 66 16.98 24.48 -17.97
N GLY A 67 15.94 24.70 -18.78
CA GLY A 67 16.05 24.81 -20.23
C GLY A 67 16.40 23.48 -20.92
N ASN A 68 16.35 22.36 -20.21
CA ASN A 68 16.68 21.04 -20.73
C ASN A 68 15.49 20.09 -20.68
N ALA A 69 15.14 19.56 -21.86
CA ALA A 69 14.09 18.58 -22.06
C ALA A 69 14.17 17.34 -21.17
N LYS A 70 15.39 16.86 -20.90
CA LYS A 70 15.62 15.64 -20.12
C LYS A 70 15.15 15.79 -18.68
N ASP A 71 15.14 17.00 -18.17
CA ASP A 71 14.83 17.30 -16.77
C ASP A 71 13.35 17.15 -16.47
N PHE A 72 12.52 17.06 -17.52
CA PHE A 72 11.16 16.58 -17.42
C PHE A 72 11.05 15.23 -16.69
N TYR A 73 12.02 14.33 -16.91
CA TYR A 73 12.02 12.99 -16.34
C TYR A 73 12.71 12.90 -14.97
N LEU A 74 13.52 13.90 -14.62
CA LEU A 74 14.39 13.87 -13.44
C LEU A 74 13.61 13.73 -12.11
N PRO A 75 12.51 14.48 -11.86
CA PRO A 75 11.70 14.30 -10.65
C PRO A 75 11.19 12.86 -10.48
N GLY A 76 10.73 12.23 -11.57
CA GLY A 76 10.26 10.84 -11.56
C GLY A 76 11.39 9.83 -11.33
N MET A 77 12.58 10.08 -11.86
CA MET A 77 13.77 9.26 -11.62
C MET A 77 14.22 9.34 -10.16
N LEU A 78 14.26 10.55 -9.58
CA LEU A 78 14.58 10.77 -8.17
C LEU A 78 13.54 10.13 -7.25
N TYR A 79 12.26 10.24 -7.57
CA TYR A 79 11.20 9.56 -6.83
C TYR A 79 11.39 8.03 -6.84
N THR A 80 11.71 7.45 -8.01
CA THR A 80 11.95 6.02 -8.14
C THR A 80 13.17 5.57 -7.33
N LEU A 81 14.24 6.36 -7.33
CA LEU A 81 15.42 6.10 -6.51
C LEU A 81 15.10 6.19 -5.02
N GLY A 82 14.36 7.22 -4.61
CA GLY A 82 13.88 7.38 -3.23
C GLY A 82 13.05 6.19 -2.78
N LEU A 83 12.15 5.67 -3.64
CA LEU A 83 11.41 4.44 -3.36
C LEU A 83 12.31 3.22 -3.23
N ALA A 84 13.28 3.05 -4.13
CA ALA A 84 14.24 1.94 -4.07
C ALA A 84 14.98 1.93 -2.72
N VAL A 85 15.50 3.10 -2.33
CA VAL A 85 16.18 3.30 -1.04
C VAL A 85 15.22 3.07 0.12
N ALA A 86 13.98 3.57 0.06
CA ALA A 86 13.00 3.37 1.12
C ALA A 86 12.69 1.88 1.33
N TYR A 87 12.49 1.11 0.26
CA TYR A 87 12.29 -0.34 0.36
C TYR A 87 13.47 -1.03 1.04
N ILE A 88 14.70 -0.68 0.68
CA ILE A 88 15.91 -1.27 1.25
C ILE A 88 16.09 -0.85 2.72
N ALA A 89 16.08 0.45 2.99
CA ALA A 89 16.33 1.02 4.32
C ALA A 89 15.31 0.54 5.35
N THR A 90 14.02 0.54 4.99
CA THR A 90 12.97 0.04 5.89
C THR A 90 13.10 -1.47 6.17
N THR A 91 13.54 -2.24 5.18
CA THR A 91 13.80 -3.67 5.35
C THR A 91 15.00 -3.91 6.27
N ILE A 92 16.07 -3.13 6.13
CA ILE A 92 17.23 -3.16 7.04
C ILE A 92 16.81 -2.78 8.47
N ALA A 93 15.95 -1.76 8.62
CA ALA A 93 15.36 -1.36 9.90
C ALA A 93 14.35 -2.39 10.49
N GLY A 94 14.13 -3.51 9.81
CA GLY A 94 13.24 -4.59 10.28
C GLY A 94 11.73 -4.30 10.13
N VAL A 95 11.38 -3.22 9.41
CA VAL A 95 10.02 -2.79 9.06
C VAL A 95 9.81 -2.81 7.54
N PRO A 96 9.93 -3.98 6.87
CA PRO A 96 9.85 -4.05 5.40
C PRO A 96 8.61 -3.33 4.86
N LEU A 97 8.82 -2.42 3.92
CA LEU A 97 7.77 -1.53 3.39
C LEU A 97 6.59 -2.30 2.78
N ILE A 98 6.83 -3.45 2.15
CA ILE A 98 5.75 -4.33 1.66
C ILE A 98 4.85 -4.79 2.81
N GLY A 99 5.40 -5.07 3.99
CA GLY A 99 4.60 -5.46 5.16
C GLY A 99 3.75 -4.32 5.70
N LEU A 100 4.21 -3.07 5.61
CA LEU A 100 3.42 -1.89 5.96
C LEU A 100 2.28 -1.65 4.98
N ILE A 101 2.51 -1.91 3.69
CA ILE A 101 1.49 -1.76 2.64
C ILE A 101 0.46 -2.89 2.69
N LEU A 102 0.92 -4.15 2.79
CA LEU A 102 0.06 -5.34 2.70
C LEU A 102 -0.54 -5.78 4.03
N GLY A 103 0.03 -5.40 5.16
CA GLY A 103 -0.50 -5.74 6.48
C GLY A 103 -1.96 -5.29 6.67
N PRO A 104 -2.32 -4.03 6.38
CA PRO A 104 -3.71 -3.58 6.39
C PRO A 104 -4.58 -4.30 5.33
N VAL A 105 -4.03 -4.57 4.15
CA VAL A 105 -4.75 -5.25 3.05
C VAL A 105 -5.18 -6.66 3.46
N PHE A 106 -4.33 -7.38 4.19
CA PHE A 106 -4.62 -8.73 4.70
C PHE A 106 -5.22 -8.74 6.12
N LYS A 107 -5.73 -7.60 6.62
CA LYS A 107 -6.37 -7.47 7.94
C LYS A 107 -5.52 -7.89 9.14
N GLU A 108 -4.22 -8.01 8.94
CA GLU A 108 -3.28 -8.43 9.97
C GLU A 108 -2.53 -7.26 10.62
N ASN A 109 -2.61 -6.08 10.00
CA ASN A 109 -1.92 -4.85 10.35
C ASN A 109 -0.42 -5.08 10.61
N LEU A 110 0.06 -4.87 11.84
CA LEU A 110 1.48 -5.08 12.23
C LEU A 110 1.73 -6.44 12.89
N SER A 111 0.74 -7.33 12.99
CA SER A 111 0.89 -8.62 13.68
C SER A 111 1.93 -9.55 13.06
N TRP A 112 2.21 -9.44 11.74
CA TRP A 112 3.32 -10.13 11.10
C TRP A 112 4.68 -9.84 11.75
N ARG A 113 4.89 -8.68 12.37
CA ARG A 113 6.19 -8.34 12.99
C ARG A 113 6.51 -9.21 14.20
N THR A 114 5.48 -9.54 14.99
CA THR A 114 5.62 -10.14 16.32
C THR A 114 5.12 -11.57 16.36
N ARG A 115 3.98 -11.86 15.71
CA ARG A 115 3.27 -13.14 15.83
C ARG A 115 3.53 -14.12 14.68
N ASN A 116 4.01 -13.64 13.53
CA ASN A 116 4.24 -14.49 12.36
C ASN A 116 5.62 -14.25 11.70
N PRO A 117 6.69 -14.89 12.22
CA PRO A 117 8.05 -14.69 11.72
C PRO A 117 8.24 -15.17 10.27
N GLY A 118 7.46 -16.17 9.82
CA GLY A 118 7.48 -16.63 8.43
C GLY A 118 6.98 -15.55 7.46
N ARG A 119 5.91 -14.86 7.82
CA ARG A 119 5.35 -13.78 7.00
C ARG A 119 6.21 -12.52 7.00
N LYS A 120 6.83 -12.18 8.15
CA LYS A 120 7.86 -11.12 8.20
C LYS A 120 9.00 -11.38 7.21
N LYS A 121 9.48 -12.63 7.13
CA LYS A 121 10.52 -13.01 6.15
C LYS A 121 10.04 -12.88 4.72
N ALA A 122 8.79 -13.25 4.41
CA ALA A 122 8.22 -13.08 3.08
C ALA A 122 8.11 -11.61 2.67
N TYR A 123 7.64 -10.73 3.57
CA TYR A 123 7.60 -9.28 3.33
C TYR A 123 8.98 -8.65 3.19
N ALA A 124 9.98 -9.12 3.94
CA ALA A 124 11.36 -8.70 3.77
C ALA A 124 11.92 -9.10 2.41
N LYS A 125 11.70 -10.35 1.96
CA LYS A 125 12.12 -10.81 0.62
C LYS A 125 11.45 -10.00 -0.49
N ALA A 126 10.15 -9.75 -0.38
CA ALA A 126 9.42 -8.93 -1.34
C ALA A 126 9.96 -7.48 -1.36
N SER A 127 10.16 -6.87 -0.20
CA SER A 127 10.71 -5.51 -0.11
C SER A 127 12.13 -5.40 -0.68
N TRP A 128 12.97 -6.40 -0.45
CA TRP A 128 14.29 -6.50 -1.11
C TRP A 128 14.18 -6.61 -2.62
N ALA A 129 13.27 -7.46 -3.14
CA ALA A 129 13.06 -7.57 -4.57
C ALA A 129 12.62 -6.24 -5.20
N TRP A 130 11.65 -5.55 -4.60
CA TRP A 130 11.24 -4.21 -5.04
C TRP A 130 12.40 -3.21 -5.00
N GLY A 131 13.10 -3.13 -3.87
CA GLY A 131 14.23 -2.23 -3.70
C GLY A 131 15.34 -2.45 -4.74
N LEU A 132 15.76 -3.70 -4.92
CA LEU A 132 16.85 -4.04 -5.85
C LEU A 132 16.46 -3.87 -7.32
N ILE A 133 15.23 -4.24 -7.70
CA ILE A 133 14.75 -4.07 -9.07
C ILE A 133 14.64 -2.58 -9.43
N LEU A 134 14.10 -1.76 -8.53
CA LEU A 134 14.01 -0.32 -8.73
C LEU A 134 15.40 0.33 -8.73
N LEU A 135 16.31 -0.13 -7.88
CA LEU A 135 17.69 0.34 -7.84
C LEU A 135 18.44 -0.01 -9.13
N ALA A 136 18.28 -1.24 -9.65
CA ALA A 136 18.86 -1.66 -10.92
C ALA A 136 18.31 -0.83 -12.09
N LYS A 137 16.99 -0.54 -12.09
CA LYS A 137 16.39 0.38 -13.04
C LYS A 137 17.03 1.77 -12.96
N CYS A 138 17.23 2.32 -11.76
CA CYS A 138 17.93 3.59 -11.58
C CYS A 138 19.39 3.52 -12.07
N ALA A 139 20.10 2.43 -11.81
CA ALA A 139 21.47 2.23 -12.29
C ALA A 139 21.59 2.22 -13.81
N ILE A 140 20.51 1.90 -14.54
CA ILE A 140 20.44 2.03 -16.00
C ILE A 140 20.07 3.46 -16.41
N LEU A 141 19.02 4.02 -15.80
CA LEU A 141 18.43 5.30 -16.21
C LEU A 141 19.32 6.51 -15.92
N PHE A 142 19.99 6.52 -14.77
CA PHE A 142 20.82 7.65 -14.36
C PHE A 142 22.00 7.87 -15.32
N PRO A 143 22.85 6.87 -15.62
CA PRO A 143 23.90 7.04 -16.64
C PRO A 143 23.35 7.46 -18.01
N LEU A 144 22.21 6.89 -18.40
CA LEU A 144 21.55 7.23 -19.68
C LEU A 144 21.07 8.68 -19.72
N TYR A 145 20.66 9.26 -18.59
CA TYR A 145 20.26 10.66 -18.50
C TYR A 145 21.43 11.61 -18.84
N TRP A 146 22.65 11.29 -18.40
CA TRP A 146 23.84 12.08 -18.75
C TRP A 146 24.28 11.88 -20.20
N TRP A 147 24.25 10.64 -20.71
CA TRP A 147 24.91 10.32 -21.99
C TRP A 147 24.00 10.19 -23.22
N ALA A 148 22.71 9.87 -23.06
CA ALA A 148 21.82 9.64 -24.20
C ALA A 148 21.01 10.88 -24.56
N ASP A 149 20.52 10.98 -25.79
CA ASP A 149 19.61 12.04 -26.19
C ASP A 149 18.22 11.88 -25.56
N THR A 150 17.45 12.97 -25.50
CA THR A 150 16.11 13.02 -24.88
C THR A 150 15.18 11.94 -25.42
N ALA A 151 15.22 11.67 -26.72
CA ALA A 151 14.40 10.63 -27.37
C ALA A 151 14.75 9.23 -26.84
N GLN A 152 16.05 8.91 -26.82
CA GLN A 152 16.53 7.60 -26.37
C GLN A 152 16.19 7.38 -24.90
N LEU A 153 16.43 8.40 -24.05
CA LEU A 153 16.06 8.36 -22.65
C LEU A 153 14.55 8.15 -22.47
N GLY A 154 13.71 8.87 -23.22
CA GLY A 154 12.26 8.73 -23.18
C GLY A 154 11.78 7.33 -23.54
N TRP A 155 12.29 6.74 -24.61
CA TRP A 155 11.98 5.37 -25.02
C TRP A 155 12.35 4.34 -23.95
N VAL A 156 13.57 4.43 -23.42
CA VAL A 156 14.05 3.50 -22.38
C VAL A 156 13.24 3.66 -21.10
N LEU A 157 12.88 4.88 -20.72
CA LEU A 157 11.99 5.15 -19.57
C LEU A 157 10.61 4.50 -19.73
N VAL A 158 10.04 4.54 -20.93
CA VAL A 158 8.74 3.90 -21.22
C VAL A 158 8.90 2.38 -21.18
N ALA A 159 9.93 1.84 -21.86
CA ALA A 159 10.20 0.40 -21.89
C ALA A 159 10.43 -0.17 -20.48
N LEU A 160 11.17 0.52 -19.61
CA LEU A 160 11.46 0.10 -18.23
C LEU A 160 10.33 0.40 -17.24
N LYS A 161 9.14 0.85 -17.65
CA LYS A 161 8.01 1.00 -16.71
C LYS A 161 7.43 -0.36 -16.34
N ILE A 162 7.03 -1.15 -17.33
CA ILE A 162 6.20 -2.34 -17.12
C ILE A 162 7.04 -3.56 -16.68
N PRO A 163 8.13 -3.95 -17.36
CA PRO A 163 8.83 -5.20 -17.05
C PRO A 163 9.39 -5.26 -15.62
N PRO A 164 10.10 -4.24 -15.09
CA PRO A 164 10.56 -4.25 -13.70
C PRO A 164 9.42 -4.33 -12.69
N PHE A 165 8.31 -3.63 -12.97
CA PHE A 165 7.13 -3.64 -12.11
C PHE A 165 6.48 -5.03 -12.06
N LEU A 166 6.25 -5.65 -13.21
CA LEU A 166 5.70 -7.01 -13.30
C LEU A 166 6.60 -8.03 -12.59
N LEU A 167 7.91 -7.91 -12.76
CA LEU A 167 8.87 -8.77 -12.06
C LEU A 167 8.74 -8.62 -10.54
N ALA A 168 8.68 -7.39 -10.03
CA ALA A 168 8.53 -7.13 -8.60
C ALA A 168 7.21 -7.69 -8.04
N VAL A 169 6.10 -7.51 -8.77
CA VAL A 169 4.78 -8.08 -8.41
C VAL A 169 4.82 -9.60 -8.45
N TYR A 170 5.38 -10.20 -9.49
CA TYR A 170 5.51 -11.65 -9.61
C TYR A 170 6.33 -12.24 -8.46
N LEU A 171 7.49 -11.66 -8.14
CA LEU A 171 8.30 -12.11 -7.01
C LEU A 171 7.58 -11.93 -5.68
N THR A 172 6.83 -10.83 -5.52
CA THR A 172 5.97 -10.63 -4.33
C THR A 172 4.98 -11.78 -4.20
N TRP A 173 4.29 -12.14 -5.27
CA TRP A 173 3.38 -13.28 -5.28
C TRP A 173 4.08 -14.59 -4.94
N VAL A 174 5.24 -14.90 -5.55
CA VAL A 174 6.01 -16.12 -5.25
C VAL A 174 6.42 -16.20 -3.78
N PHE A 175 6.80 -15.08 -3.17
CA PHE A 175 7.20 -15.05 -1.76
C PHE A 175 6.01 -15.17 -0.81
N LEU A 176 4.88 -14.51 -1.14
CA LEU A 176 3.68 -14.55 -0.32
C LEU A 176 2.91 -15.88 -0.45
N ALA A 177 2.90 -16.50 -1.63
CA ALA A 177 2.26 -17.80 -1.85
C ALA A 177 2.90 -18.92 -1.02
N LYS A 178 4.16 -18.75 -0.61
CA LYS A 178 4.89 -19.66 0.27
C LYS A 178 4.84 -19.24 1.75
N ALA A 179 4.20 -18.12 2.06
CA ALA A 179 4.13 -17.60 3.41
C ALA A 179 2.98 -18.26 4.20
N PRO A 180 3.14 -18.41 5.53
CA PRO A 180 2.04 -18.83 6.39
C PRO A 180 0.85 -17.87 6.32
N ALA A 181 -0.35 -18.41 6.52
CA ALA A 181 -1.61 -17.70 6.34
C ALA A 181 -1.74 -16.44 7.22
N PRO A 182 -2.59 -15.49 6.79
CA PRO A 182 -2.82 -14.31 7.58
C PRO A 182 -3.48 -14.54 8.94
N ILE A 183 -3.01 -13.85 9.97
CA ILE A 183 -3.73 -13.72 11.23
C ILE A 183 -4.69 -12.54 11.08
N ASP A 184 -5.99 -12.80 11.03
CA ASP A 184 -7.01 -11.75 11.01
C ASP A 184 -7.19 -11.22 12.44
N VAL A 185 -6.58 -10.07 12.71
CA VAL A 185 -6.60 -9.46 14.04
C VAL A 185 -8.01 -8.96 14.39
N PHE A 186 -8.81 -8.57 13.40
CA PHE A 186 -10.18 -8.10 13.63
C PHE A 186 -11.07 -9.26 14.07
N ALA A 187 -10.96 -10.42 13.41
CA ALA A 187 -11.72 -11.61 13.79
C ALA A 187 -11.37 -12.09 15.22
N GLU A 188 -10.09 -12.03 15.61
CA GLU A 188 -9.69 -12.38 16.98
C GLU A 188 -10.25 -11.41 18.04
N MET A 189 -10.28 -10.10 17.75
CA MET A 189 -10.87 -9.11 18.66
C MET A 189 -12.38 -9.31 18.81
N GLU A 190 -13.09 -9.57 17.70
CA GLU A 190 -14.53 -9.87 17.72
C GLU A 190 -14.84 -11.12 18.55
N ALA A 191 -14.04 -12.18 18.42
CA ALA A 191 -14.20 -13.41 19.19
C ALA A 191 -13.93 -13.20 20.70
N GLN A 192 -12.94 -12.37 21.05
CA GLN A 192 -12.67 -12.00 22.45
C GLN A 192 -13.83 -11.22 23.06
N GLU A 193 -14.35 -10.23 22.34
CA GLU A 193 -15.49 -9.43 22.79
C GLU A 193 -16.76 -10.29 22.96
N GLN A 194 -16.99 -11.26 22.05
CA GLN A 194 -18.10 -12.21 22.19
C GLN A 194 -17.92 -13.12 23.40
N ALA A 195 -16.72 -13.65 23.62
CA ALA A 195 -16.43 -14.49 24.78
C ALA A 195 -16.56 -13.71 26.09
N GLU A 196 -16.19 -12.42 26.10
CA GLU A 196 -16.38 -11.53 27.25
C GLU A 196 -17.88 -11.30 27.52
N LYS A 197 -18.67 -10.95 26.49
CA LYS A 197 -20.13 -10.81 26.60
C LYS A 197 -20.81 -12.10 27.04
N GLU A 198 -20.36 -13.26 26.57
CA GLU A 198 -20.88 -14.55 27.00
C GLU A 198 -20.54 -14.83 28.48
N ARG A 199 -19.34 -14.48 28.93
CA ARG A 199 -18.94 -14.58 30.34
C ARG A 199 -19.78 -13.66 31.21
N GLU A 200 -19.97 -12.41 30.80
CA GLU A 200 -20.84 -11.44 31.49
C GLU A 200 -22.27 -11.97 31.59
N ARG A 201 -22.88 -12.38 30.48
CA ARG A 201 -24.23 -12.99 30.48
C ARG A 201 -24.33 -14.23 31.34
N THR A 202 -23.29 -15.06 31.36
CA THR A 202 -23.25 -16.27 32.20
C THR A 202 -23.13 -15.91 33.67
N ALA A 203 -22.33 -14.90 34.01
CA ALA A 203 -22.18 -14.39 35.37
C ALA A 203 -23.47 -13.70 35.85
N GLU A 204 -24.13 -12.91 35.01
CA GLU A 204 -25.45 -12.31 35.27
C GLU A 204 -26.47 -13.40 35.53
N ARG A 205 -26.60 -14.38 34.63
CA ARG A 205 -27.55 -15.50 34.78
C ARG A 205 -27.27 -16.34 36.03
N PHE A 206 -26.00 -16.54 36.37
CA PHE A 206 -25.62 -17.25 37.60
C PHE A 206 -25.94 -16.41 38.84
N GLY A 207 -25.71 -15.10 38.80
CA GLY A 207 -26.10 -14.15 39.84
C GLY A 207 -27.60 -14.16 40.09
N GLU A 208 -28.42 -14.00 39.05
CA GLU A 208 -29.88 -14.06 39.12
C GLU A 208 -30.38 -15.41 39.66
N ALA A 209 -29.74 -16.53 39.29
CA ALA A 209 -30.11 -17.86 39.78
C ALA A 209 -29.72 -18.08 41.25
N MET A 210 -28.64 -17.44 41.72
CA MET A 210 -28.16 -17.54 43.10
C MET A 210 -28.84 -16.54 44.03
N GLU A 211 -29.35 -15.43 43.54
CA GLU A 211 -30.05 -14.40 44.31
C GLU A 211 -31.13 -14.96 45.26
N PRO A 212 -32.10 -15.79 44.82
CA PRO A 212 -33.10 -16.34 45.73
C PRO A 212 -32.51 -17.30 46.78
N LEU A 213 -31.44 -18.03 46.45
CA LEU A 213 -30.77 -18.94 47.38
C LEU A 213 -29.93 -18.18 48.42
N VAL A 214 -29.29 -17.09 48.01
CA VAL A 214 -28.56 -16.19 48.89
C VAL A 214 -29.53 -15.49 49.82
N ASP A 215 -30.64 -14.97 49.31
CA ASP A 215 -31.70 -14.36 50.12
C ASP A 215 -32.29 -15.35 51.12
N GLU A 216 -32.62 -16.58 50.69
CA GLU A 216 -33.10 -17.64 51.59
C GLU A 216 -32.07 -17.96 52.69
N THR A 217 -30.79 -18.03 52.34
CA THR A 217 -29.71 -18.29 53.30
C THR A 217 -29.53 -17.12 54.27
N VAL A 218 -29.56 -15.88 53.78
CA VAL A 218 -29.47 -14.66 54.59
C VAL A 218 -30.65 -14.56 55.54
N GLN A 219 -31.87 -14.85 55.07
CA GLN A 219 -33.08 -14.88 55.86
C GLN A 219 -33.00 -15.96 56.95
N SER A 220 -32.57 -17.18 56.60
CA SER A 220 -32.38 -18.30 57.55
C SER A 220 -31.34 -18.00 58.62
N VAL A 221 -30.28 -17.25 58.30
CA VAL A 221 -29.25 -16.84 59.27
C VAL A 221 -29.77 -15.69 60.15
N ALA A 222 -30.53 -14.75 59.59
CA ALA A 222 -31.11 -13.62 60.31
C ALA A 222 -32.21 -14.04 61.30
N ASP A 223 -33.03 -15.04 60.95
CA ASP A 223 -34.10 -15.54 61.81
C ASP A 223 -33.58 -16.30 63.05
N GLY A 224 -32.31 -16.71 63.04
CA GLY A 224 -31.67 -17.46 64.12
C GLY A 224 -32.33 -18.83 64.38
N PRO A 225 -31.72 -19.72 65.19
CA PRO A 225 -32.34 -21.00 65.49
C PRO A 225 -33.65 -20.76 66.25
N ALA A 226 -34.78 -20.94 65.56
CA ALA A 226 -36.11 -20.82 66.14
C ALA A 226 -36.16 -21.62 67.45
N LYS A 227 -36.37 -20.91 68.57
CA LYS A 227 -36.59 -21.51 69.89
C LYS A 227 -37.71 -22.52 69.78
N HIS A 228 -37.37 -23.79 69.63
CA HIS A 228 -38.26 -24.92 69.85
C HIS A 228 -38.66 -24.93 71.33
N ARG A 229 -39.72 -24.19 71.65
CA ARG A 229 -40.47 -24.33 72.89
C ARG A 229 -41.29 -25.62 72.75
N LYS A 230 -40.78 -26.73 73.28
CA LYS A 230 -41.61 -27.90 73.56
C LYS A 230 -42.50 -27.61 74.78
N PRO A 231 -43.74 -28.15 74.81
CA PRO A 231 -44.77 -27.83 75.80
C PRO A 231 -44.39 -28.25 77.22
#